data_AF-A0ABD5RLG2-F1
#
_entry.id   AF-A0ABD5RLG2-F1
#
_cell.length_a   1.000
_cell.length_b   1.000
_cell.length_c   1.000
_cell.angle_alpha   90.00
_cell.angle_beta   90.00
_cell.angle_gamma   90.00
#
_symmetry.space_group_name_H-M   'P 1'
#
loop_
_entity.id
_entity.type
_entity.pdbx_description
1 polymer ?
#
loop_
_entity_poly.entity_id
_entity_poly.type
_entity_poly.pdbx_seq_one_letter_code
_entity_poly.pdbx_strand_id
1 'polypeptide(L)'
;MADPLDSTDALRQYLRASARLLAGSAVVGAVLGAVLYLALLATSDDPRGASTTAFALGALVFGFGTLGWSGSVLLGESVESAQRLRDTASDWSEADSRRAMARVAGAGAGSMAAVAVLGSVLTAL
;
A
#
# COMPACT_ATOMS: atom_id res chain seq x y z
N MET A 1 -37.61 6.13 0.48
CA MET A 1 -36.95 5.06 1.26
C MET A 1 -36.01 4.37 0.30
N ALA A 2 -34.70 4.57 0.42
CA ALA A 2 -33.74 3.91 -0.48
C ALA A 2 -33.81 2.39 -0.24
N ASP A 3 -33.76 1.60 -1.31
CA ASP A 3 -33.78 0.13 -1.22
C ASP A 3 -32.52 -0.34 -0.45
N PRO A 4 -32.65 -1.12 0.64
CA PRO A 4 -31.50 -1.70 1.32
C PRO A 4 -30.57 -2.49 0.39
N LEU A 5 -31.11 -3.13 -0.66
CA LEU A 5 -30.32 -3.91 -1.61
C LEU A 5 -29.37 -3.04 -2.43
N ASP A 6 -29.82 -1.85 -2.86
CA ASP A 6 -28.98 -0.85 -3.56
C ASP A 6 -27.75 -0.46 -2.72
N SER A 7 -27.91 -0.34 -1.39
CA SER A 7 -26.82 0.01 -0.49
C SER A 7 -25.77 -1.11 -0.36
N THR A 8 -26.22 -2.37 -0.38
CA THR A 8 -25.31 -3.53 -0.27
C THR A 8 -24.52 -3.76 -1.55
N ASP A 9 -25.16 -3.57 -2.71
CA ASP A 9 -24.50 -3.73 -4.00
C ASP A 9 -23.53 -2.59 -4.28
N ALA A 10 -23.90 -1.35 -3.93
CA ALA A 10 -23.00 -0.20 -3.97
C ALA A 10 -21.78 -0.42 -3.06
N LEU A 11 -21.97 -0.90 -1.83
CA LEU A 11 -20.87 -1.21 -0.92
C LEU A 11 -19.96 -2.31 -1.47
N ARG A 12 -20.54 -3.41 -2.00
CA ARG A 12 -19.75 -4.50 -2.61
C ARG A 12 -18.94 -3.99 -3.80
N GLN A 13 -19.51 -3.13 -4.63
CA GLN A 13 -18.82 -2.56 -5.78
C GLN A 13 -17.67 -1.65 -5.35
N TYR A 14 -17.90 -0.80 -4.36
CA TYR A 14 -16.87 0.06 -3.76
C TYR A 14 -15.73 -0.76 -3.14
N LEU A 15 -16.06 -1.79 -2.35
CA LEU A 15 -15.08 -2.69 -1.73
C LEU A 15 -14.28 -3.46 -2.78
N ARG A 16 -14.92 -3.97 -3.84
CA ARG A 16 -14.22 -4.66 -4.94
C ARG A 16 -13.26 -3.72 -5.68
N ALA A 17 -13.67 -2.48 -5.94
CA ALA A 17 -12.80 -1.50 -6.59
C ALA A 17 -11.58 -1.17 -5.72
N SER A 18 -11.81 -0.95 -4.43
CA SER A 18 -10.74 -0.68 -3.45
C SER A 18 -9.81 -1.88 -3.27
N ALA A 19 -10.37 -3.08 -3.17
CA ALA A 19 -9.62 -4.32 -3.06
C ALA A 19 -8.77 -4.58 -4.31
N ARG A 20 -9.30 -4.34 -5.51
CA ARG A 20 -8.52 -4.46 -6.77
C ARG A 20 -7.33 -3.52 -6.82
N LEU A 21 -7.50 -2.28 -6.36
CA LEU A 21 -6.41 -1.30 -6.29
C LEU A 21 -5.31 -1.76 -5.33
N LEU A 22 -5.68 -2.19 -4.13
CA LEU A 22 -4.75 -2.68 -3.12
C LEU A 22 -4.08 -3.99 -3.56
N ALA A 23 -4.84 -4.90 -4.15
CA ALA A 23 -4.33 -6.19 -4.63
C ALA A 23 -3.29 -5.99 -5.75
N GLY A 24 -3.57 -5.10 -6.70
CA GLY A 24 -2.63 -4.82 -7.79
C GLY A 24 -1.29 -4.30 -7.29
N SER A 25 -1.30 -3.33 -6.37
CA SER A 25 -0.06 -2.82 -5.79
C SER A 25 0.60 -3.81 -4.82
N ALA A 26 -0.18 -4.62 -4.11
CA ALA A 26 0.34 -5.70 -3.27
C ALA A 26 1.09 -6.75 -4.07
N VAL A 27 0.64 -7.11 -5.27
CA VAL A 27 1.41 -8.02 -6.15
C VAL A 27 2.76 -7.41 -6.53
N VAL A 28 2.78 -6.14 -6.93
CA VAL A 28 4.05 -5.43 -7.23
C VAL A 28 4.96 -5.40 -6.01
N GLY A 29 4.40 -5.06 -4.85
CA GLY A 29 5.11 -5.05 -3.58
C GLY A 29 5.67 -6.42 -3.20
N ALA A 30 4.91 -7.49 -3.41
CA ALA A 30 5.33 -8.86 -3.16
C ALA A 30 6.53 -9.25 -4.02
N VAL A 31 6.51 -8.91 -5.31
CA VAL A 31 7.65 -9.16 -6.21
C VAL A 31 8.88 -8.39 -5.75
N LEU A 32 8.74 -7.10 -5.43
CA LEU A 32 9.85 -6.27 -4.94
C LEU A 32 10.42 -6.79 -3.62
N GLY A 33 9.55 -7.15 -2.67
CA GLY A 33 9.96 -7.71 -1.37
C GLY A 33 10.69 -9.04 -1.51
N ALA A 34 10.20 -9.93 -2.38
CA ALA A 34 10.86 -11.19 -2.70
C ALA A 34 12.26 -10.97 -3.30
N VAL A 35 12.36 -10.11 -4.31
CA VAL A 35 13.65 -9.77 -4.96
C VAL A 35 14.63 -9.19 -3.96
N LEU A 36 14.18 -8.24 -3.11
CA LEU A 36 15.02 -7.64 -2.08
C LEU A 36 15.51 -8.68 -1.07
N TYR A 37 14.63 -9.55 -0.59
CA TYR A 37 15.01 -10.60 0.37
C TYR A 37 16.03 -11.58 -0.24
N LEU A 38 15.79 -12.05 -1.46
CA LEU A 38 16.71 -12.95 -2.17
C LEU A 38 18.06 -12.26 -2.45
N ALA A 39 18.07 -10.98 -2.77
CA ALA A 39 19.30 -10.22 -2.95
C ALA A 39 20.10 -10.11 -1.64
N LEU A 40 19.43 -9.83 -0.52
CA LEU A 40 20.07 -9.78 0.81
C LEU A 40 20.60 -11.15 1.25
N LEU A 41 19.88 -12.23 0.94
CA LEU A 41 20.33 -13.61 1.16
C LEU A 41 21.56 -13.94 0.33
N ALA A 42 21.63 -13.50 -0.93
CA ALA A 42 22.78 -13.76 -1.79
C ALA A 42 24.08 -13.10 -1.30
N THR A 43 23.98 -12.06 -0.45
CA THR A 43 25.13 -11.33 0.08
C THR A 43 25.41 -11.60 1.55
N SER A 44 24.58 -12.39 2.25
CA SER A 44 24.65 -12.55 3.71
C SER A 44 24.39 -13.99 4.13
N ASP A 45 25.23 -14.54 5.02
CA ASP A 45 25.04 -15.88 5.60
C ASP A 45 23.98 -15.95 6.73
N ASP A 46 23.22 -14.87 6.94
CA ASP A 46 22.17 -14.78 7.96
C ASP A 46 20.77 -14.65 7.32
N PRO A 47 20.05 -15.77 7.12
CA PRO A 47 18.71 -15.76 6.58
C PRO A 47 17.69 -14.98 7.40
N ARG A 48 17.86 -14.95 8.74
CA ARG A 48 16.94 -14.24 9.64
C ARG A 48 17.19 -12.73 9.59
N GLY A 49 18.44 -12.30 9.56
CA GLY A 49 18.81 -10.90 9.37
C GLY A 49 18.31 -10.34 8.05
N ALA A 50 18.48 -11.10 6.96
CA ALA A 50 17.99 -10.73 5.63
C ALA A 50 16.46 -10.59 5.60
N SER A 51 15.72 -11.56 6.17
CA SER A 51 14.25 -11.50 6.20
C SER A 51 13.76 -10.35 7.09
N THR A 52 14.40 -10.13 8.23
CA THR A 52 14.02 -9.05 9.17
C THR A 52 14.20 -7.68 8.51
N THR A 53 15.32 -7.47 7.81
CA THR A 53 15.59 -6.22 7.10
C THR A 53 14.60 -5.99 5.97
N ALA A 54 14.37 -6.99 5.11
CA ALA A 54 13.41 -6.87 4.01
C ALA A 54 11.98 -6.63 4.51
N PHE A 55 11.58 -7.31 5.59
CA PHE A 55 10.27 -7.12 6.23
C PHE A 55 10.14 -5.70 6.81
N ALA A 56 11.16 -5.22 7.52
CA ALA A 56 11.17 -3.87 8.11
C ALA A 56 11.04 -2.78 7.04
N LEU A 57 11.71 -2.94 5.89
CA LEU A 57 11.58 -2.03 4.76
C LEU A 57 10.16 -2.07 4.16
N GLY A 58 9.57 -3.26 4.01
CA GLY A 58 8.16 -3.39 3.62
C GLY A 58 7.21 -2.71 4.61
N ALA A 59 7.44 -2.89 5.91
CA ALA A 59 6.66 -2.27 6.98
C ALA A 59 6.79 -0.75 6.99
N LEU A 60 7.98 -0.21 6.70
CA LEU A 60 8.20 1.23 6.55
C LEU A 60 7.37 1.80 5.40
N VAL A 61 7.40 1.15 4.23
CA VAL A 61 6.60 1.56 3.07
C VAL A 61 5.10 1.48 3.38
N PHE A 62 4.67 0.42 4.06
CA PHE A 62 3.28 0.25 4.49
C PHE A 62 2.84 1.37 5.45
N GLY A 63 3.65 1.66 6.47
CA GLY A 63 3.40 2.72 7.43
C GLY A 63 3.33 4.09 6.76
N PHE A 64 4.28 4.38 5.87
CA PHE A 64 4.30 5.63 5.10
C PHE A 64 3.04 5.79 4.24
N GLY A 65 2.63 4.74 3.51
CA GLY A 65 1.40 4.77 2.72
C GLY A 65 0.15 4.97 3.59
N THR A 66 0.09 4.32 4.75
CA THR A 66 -1.05 4.44 5.68
C THR A 66 -1.15 5.85 6.29
N LEU A 67 -0.02 6.40 6.73
CA LEU A 67 0.05 7.78 7.25
C LEU A 67 -0.26 8.80 6.15
N GLY A 68 0.28 8.63 4.94
CA GLY A 68 0.00 9.51 3.81
C GLY A 68 -1.46 9.47 3.36
N TRP A 69 -2.09 8.29 3.38
CA TRP A 69 -3.52 8.15 3.12
C TRP A 69 -4.35 8.88 4.17
N SER A 70 -3.99 8.71 5.45
CA SER A 70 -4.67 9.37 6.57
C SER A 70 -4.50 10.90 6.52
N GLY A 71 -3.30 11.38 6.18
CA GLY A 71 -3.04 12.80 5.96
C GLY A 71 -3.83 13.36 4.78
N SER A 72 -3.99 12.60 3.70
CA SER A 72 -4.83 13.00 2.58
C SER A 72 -6.29 13.15 2.99
N VAL A 73 -6.82 12.25 3.82
CA VAL A 73 -8.19 12.37 4.37
C VAL A 73 -8.34 13.59 5.29
N LEU A 74 -7.35 13.87 6.14
CA LEU A 74 -7.44 14.96 7.12
C LEU A 74 -7.24 16.35 6.50
N LEU A 75 -6.39 16.45 5.47
CA LEU A 75 -5.94 17.72 4.92
C LEU A 75 -6.47 17.99 3.50
N GLY A 76 -7.09 17.01 2.84
CA GLY A 76 -7.50 17.07 1.43
C GLY A 76 -8.33 18.31 1.09
N GLU A 77 -9.44 18.50 1.80
CA GLU A 77 -10.34 19.64 1.59
C GLU A 77 -9.66 21.00 1.85
N SER A 78 -8.75 21.06 2.83
CA SER A 78 -7.99 22.27 3.15
C SER A 78 -6.96 22.64 2.07
N VAL A 79 -6.36 21.64 1.41
CA VAL A 79 -5.38 21.86 0.34
C VAL A 79 -6.08 22.22 -0.97
N GLU A 80 -7.18 21.55 -1.31
CA GLU A 80 -7.97 21.89 -2.50
C GLU A 80 -8.60 23.29 -2.39
N SER A 81 -9.07 23.68 -1.20
CA SER A 81 -9.56 25.05 -0.97
C SER A 81 -8.45 26.09 -1.07
N ALA A 82 -7.23 25.79 -0.61
CA ALA A 82 -6.08 26.66 -0.77
C ALA A 82 -5.62 26.79 -2.24
N GLN A 83 -5.70 25.71 -3.04
CA GLN A 83 -5.38 25.72 -4.47
C GLN A 83 -6.37 26.58 -5.26
N ARG A 84 -7.68 26.49 -4.96
CA ARG A 84 -8.71 27.36 -5.56
C ARG A 84 -8.45 28.85 -5.31
N LEU A 85 -7.76 29.18 -4.22
CA LEU A 85 -7.44 30.56 -3.86
C LEU A 85 -6.10 31.07 -4.45
N ARG A 86 -5.21 30.15 -4.86
CA ARG A 86 -3.85 30.48 -5.34
C ARG A 86 -3.62 30.22 -6.83
N ASP A 87 -4.65 29.84 -7.59
CA ASP A 87 -4.56 29.56 -9.04
C ASP A 87 -3.35 28.67 -9.39
N THR A 88 -3.06 27.70 -8.52
CA THR A 88 -1.90 26.82 -8.69
C THR A 88 -2.28 25.68 -9.62
N ALA A 89 -1.61 25.58 -10.76
CA ALA A 89 -1.88 24.62 -11.84
C ALA A 89 -1.48 23.16 -11.52
N SER A 90 -1.71 22.66 -10.31
CA SER A 90 -1.56 21.23 -10.04
C SER A 90 -2.91 20.53 -10.19
N ASP A 91 -3.01 19.54 -11.08
CA ASP A 91 -4.14 18.60 -11.20
C ASP A 91 -4.25 17.64 -9.98
N TRP A 92 -3.88 18.11 -8.79
CA TRP A 92 -3.86 17.34 -7.58
C TRP A 92 -5.27 17.32 -6.97
N SER A 93 -5.77 16.13 -6.65
CA SER A 93 -7.01 15.93 -5.90
C SER A 93 -6.76 15.08 -4.65
N GLU A 94 -7.59 15.26 -3.62
CA GLU A 94 -7.59 14.39 -2.44
C GLU A 94 -7.78 12.93 -2.86
N ALA A 95 -8.71 12.68 -3.77
CA ALA A 95 -9.06 11.35 -4.23
C ALA A 95 -7.86 10.64 -4.90
N ASP A 96 -7.10 11.35 -5.74
CA ASP A 96 -5.92 10.81 -6.40
C ASP A 96 -4.77 10.58 -5.42
N SER A 97 -4.56 11.50 -4.48
CA SER A 97 -3.57 11.34 -3.40
C SER A 97 -3.88 10.11 -2.54
N ARG A 98 -5.13 9.95 -2.11
CA ARG A 98 -5.58 8.76 -1.36
C ARG A 98 -5.37 7.49 -2.16
N ARG A 99 -5.70 7.50 -3.45
CA ARG A 99 -5.51 6.33 -4.32
C ARG A 99 -4.03 5.97 -4.49
N ALA A 100 -3.15 6.96 -4.62
CA ALA A 100 -1.71 6.76 -4.71
C ALA A 100 -1.16 6.18 -3.40
N MET A 101 -1.50 6.77 -2.25
CA MET A 101 -1.02 6.32 -0.95
C MET A 101 -1.58 4.94 -0.56
N ALA A 102 -2.81 4.62 -0.95
CA ALA A 102 -3.35 3.28 -0.84
C ALA A 102 -2.54 2.26 -1.65
N ARG A 103 -2.08 2.62 -2.86
CA ARG A 103 -1.18 1.75 -3.64
C ARG A 103 0.15 1.53 -2.92
N VAL A 104 0.75 2.59 -2.37
CA VAL A 104 1.99 2.51 -1.59
C VAL A 104 1.81 1.60 -0.37
N ALA A 105 0.73 1.77 0.38
CA ALA A 105 0.38 0.89 1.50
C ALA A 105 0.22 -0.56 1.03
N GLY A 106 -0.56 -0.81 -0.03
CA GLY A 106 -0.72 -2.14 -0.59
C GLY A 106 0.61 -2.78 -1.00
N ALA A 107 1.53 -2.02 -1.61
CA ALA A 107 2.87 -2.50 -1.96
C ALA A 107 3.69 -2.88 -0.72
N GLY A 108 3.70 -2.05 0.33
CA GLY A 108 4.36 -2.38 1.59
C GLY A 108 3.81 -3.67 2.22
N ALA A 109 2.47 -3.81 2.27
CA ALA A 109 1.80 -5.00 2.78
C ALA A 109 2.14 -6.26 1.96
N GLY A 110 2.13 -6.14 0.63
CA GLY A 110 2.51 -7.23 -0.28
C GLY A 110 3.96 -7.67 -0.08
N SER A 111 4.88 -6.72 0.09
CA SER A 111 6.29 -6.98 0.39
C SER A 111 6.43 -7.77 1.69
N MET A 112 5.77 -7.32 2.76
CA MET A 112 5.80 -8.01 4.07
C MET A 112 5.29 -9.45 3.96
N ALA A 113 4.18 -9.66 3.25
CA ALA A 113 3.60 -10.99 3.04
C ALA A 113 4.55 -11.92 2.28
N ALA A 114 5.16 -11.44 1.19
CA ALA A 114 6.11 -12.23 0.40
C ALA A 114 7.34 -12.63 1.23
N VAL A 115 7.91 -11.70 1.98
CA VAL A 115 9.08 -11.96 2.84
C VAL A 115 8.73 -12.97 3.93
N ALA A 116 7.56 -12.84 4.58
CA ALA A 116 7.12 -13.78 5.60
C ALA A 116 6.92 -15.20 5.05
N VAL A 117 6.29 -15.33 3.88
CA VAL A 117 6.09 -16.63 3.21
C VAL A 117 7.42 -17.24 2.80
N LEU A 118 8.28 -16.48 2.11
CA LEU A 118 9.58 -16.97 1.64
C LEU A 118 10.50 -17.34 2.81
N GLY A 119 10.57 -16.50 3.85
CA GLY A 119 11.34 -16.79 5.05
C GLY A 119 10.85 -18.08 5.72
N SER A 120 9.54 -18.30 5.80
CA SER A 120 8.96 -19.54 6.36
C SER A 120 9.30 -20.77 5.51
N VAL A 121 9.22 -20.68 4.18
CA VAL A 121 9.54 -21.78 3.27
C VAL A 121 11.04 -22.12 3.33
N LEU A 122 11.91 -21.11 3.28
CA LEU A 122 13.37 -21.32 3.25
C LEU A 122 13.93 -21.82 4.58
N THR A 123 13.31 -21.47 5.71
CA THR A 123 13.72 -21.98 7.04
C THR A 123 13.16 -23.36 7.36
N ALA A 124 12.17 -23.84 6.61
CA ALA A 124 11.59 -25.17 6.75
C ALA A 124 12.31 -26.25 5.89
N LEU A 125 13.22 -25.84 5.02
CA LEU A 125 14.08 -26.69 4.17
C LEU A 125 15.45 -26.91 4.83
#